data_AF-A0A7S1R0J8-F1
#
_entry.id   AF-A0A7S1R0J8-F1
#
_cell.length_a   1.000
_cell.length_b   1.000
_cell.length_c   1.000
_cell.angle_alpha   90.00
_cell.angle_beta   90.00
_cell.angle_gamma   90.00
#
_symmetry.space_group_name_H-M   'P 1'
#
loop_
_entity.id
_entity.type
_entity.pdbx_description
1 polymer ?
#
loop_
_entity_poly.entity_id
_entity_poly.type
_entity_poly.pdbx_seq_one_letter_code
_entity_poly.pdbx_strand_id
1 'polypeptide(L)'
;MGKTSPPILSRLYQVIADGHVGFSRASKVVTVPFPFPYHNMIRIFLWMFALTVPFVINSKVNHDVARFALNFLAVWAYFSLGEVGDELEDPFLPRNINTLPLDLIQQSFNARLLSLNVLPSRSVPKVAAAAAADGDVALTATELGNK
;
A
#
# COMPACT_ATOMS: atom_id res chain seq x y z
N MET A 1 23.40 25.26 -28.41
CA MET A 1 22.77 23.93 -28.29
C MET A 1 23.73 22.79 -28.73
N GLY A 2 25.04 22.88 -28.46
CA GLY A 2 26.06 22.01 -29.08
C GLY A 2 27.21 21.56 -28.16
N LYS A 3 26.98 21.41 -26.85
CA LYS A 3 28.02 20.98 -25.90
C LYS A 3 27.94 19.49 -25.53
N THR A 4 26.99 18.74 -26.08
CA THR A 4 26.74 17.34 -25.71
C THR A 4 26.53 16.50 -26.96
N SER A 5 27.12 15.30 -26.99
CA SER A 5 27.04 14.43 -28.15
C SER A 5 25.62 13.87 -28.34
N PRO A 6 25.15 13.70 -29.59
CA PRO A 6 23.81 13.17 -29.87
C PRO A 6 23.43 11.87 -29.13
N PRO A 7 24.35 10.90 -28.92
CA PRO A 7 24.04 9.66 -28.19
C PRO A 7 23.67 9.88 -26.72
N ILE A 8 24.31 10.84 -26.03
CA ILE A 8 24.04 11.12 -24.61
C ILE A 8 22.63 11.69 -24.44
N LEU A 9 22.25 12.60 -25.35
CA LEU A 9 20.92 13.20 -25.34
C LEU A 9 19.83 12.15 -25.63
N SER A 10 20.09 11.25 -26.58
CA SER A 10 19.17 10.12 -26.85
C SER A 10 18.97 9.24 -25.62
N ARG A 11 20.05 8.91 -24.90
CA ARG A 11 19.97 8.09 -23.67
C ARG A 11 19.20 8.77 -22.55
N LEU A 12 19.35 10.09 -22.38
CA LEU A 12 18.58 10.85 -21.40
C LEU A 12 17.07 10.76 -21.69
N TYR A 13 16.67 10.96 -22.94
CA TYR A 13 15.26 10.86 -23.33
C TYR A 13 14.70 9.45 -23.12
N GLN A 14 15.49 8.41 -23.37
CA GLN A 14 15.07 7.03 -23.08
C GLN A 14 14.77 6.83 -21.60
N VAL A 15 15.67 7.26 -20.71
CA VAL A 15 15.47 7.10 -19.25
C VAL A 15 14.24 7.87 -18.75
N ILE A 16 14.01 9.07 -19.28
CA ILE A 16 12.80 9.85 -18.95
C ILE A 16 11.54 9.15 -19.47
N ALA A 17 11.58 8.63 -20.70
CA ALA A 17 10.47 7.89 -21.29
C ALA A 17 10.13 6.62 -20.48
N ASP A 18 11.15 5.87 -20.05
CA ASP A 18 10.98 4.68 -19.19
C ASP A 18 10.29 5.04 -17.86
N GLY A 19 10.69 6.17 -17.25
CA GLY A 19 10.05 6.69 -16.05
C GLY A 19 8.58 7.06 -16.28
N HIS A 20 8.26 7.69 -17.41
CA HIS A 20 6.89 8.05 -17.77
C HIS A 20 6.00 6.82 -18.02
N VAL A 21 6.55 5.76 -18.63
CA VAL A 21 5.86 4.47 -18.79
C VAL A 21 5.53 3.87 -17.42
N GLY A 22 6.47 3.92 -16.47
CA GLY A 22 6.24 3.48 -15.09
C GLY A 22 5.09 4.23 -14.41
N PHE A 23 5.08 5.56 -14.51
CA PHE A 23 4.00 6.40 -13.98
C PHE A 23 2.65 6.07 -14.62
N SER A 24 2.59 5.93 -15.95
CA SER A 24 1.36 5.58 -16.66
C SER A 24 0.81 4.22 -16.21
N ARG A 25 1.66 3.23 -15.95
CA ARG A 25 1.25 1.92 -15.43
C ARG A 25 0.63 2.03 -14.03
N ALA A 26 1.28 2.78 -13.12
CA ALA A 26 0.75 3.01 -11.78
C ALA A 26 -0.59 3.76 -11.83
N SER A 27 -0.69 4.78 -12.69
CA SER A 27 -1.92 5.54 -12.91
C SER A 27 -3.08 4.67 -13.41
N LYS A 28 -2.83 3.69 -14.29
CA LYS A 28 -3.86 2.74 -14.75
C LYS A 28 -4.46 1.91 -13.61
N VAL A 29 -3.63 1.47 -12.66
CA VAL A 29 -4.09 0.68 -11.50
C VAL A 29 -5.03 1.51 -10.61
N VAL A 30 -4.76 2.82 -10.45
CA VAL A 30 -5.62 3.72 -9.66
C VAL A 30 -6.89 4.13 -10.41
N THR A 31 -6.78 4.38 -11.71
CA THR A 31 -7.87 4.94 -12.52
C THR A 31 -8.91 3.90 -12.95
N VAL A 32 -8.52 2.63 -13.02
CA VAL A 32 -9.39 1.52 -13.43
C VAL A 32 -9.63 0.63 -12.20
N PRO A 33 -10.59 0.97 -11.33
CA PRO A 33 -10.89 0.16 -10.16
C PRO A 33 -11.52 -1.17 -10.57
N PHE A 34 -11.47 -2.14 -9.65
CA PHE A 34 -12.18 -3.41 -9.82
C PHE A 34 -13.69 -3.15 -10.02
N PRO A 35 -14.36 -3.85 -10.94
CA PRO A 35 -15.76 -3.56 -11.23
C PRO A 35 -16.66 -3.81 -10.01
N PHE A 36 -17.32 -2.75 -9.55
CA PHE A 36 -18.24 -2.78 -8.40
C PHE A 36 -19.27 -3.94 -8.42
N PRO A 37 -19.90 -4.31 -9.56
CA PRO A 37 -20.84 -5.42 -9.58
C PRO A 37 -20.23 -6.77 -9.20
N TYR A 38 -18.96 -7.01 -9.56
CA TYR A 38 -18.27 -8.25 -9.20
C TYR A 38 -18.03 -8.32 -7.70
N HIS A 39 -17.60 -7.20 -7.11
CA HIS A 39 -17.36 -7.12 -5.68
C HIS A 39 -18.62 -7.47 -4.86
N ASN A 40 -19.78 -6.95 -5.28
CA ASN A 40 -21.06 -7.26 -4.64
C ASN A 40 -21.45 -8.73 -4.82
N MET A 41 -21.20 -9.29 -6.01
CA MET A 41 -21.55 -10.68 -6.29
C MET A 41 -20.73 -11.66 -5.45
N ILE A 42 -19.42 -11.39 -5.28
CA ILE A 42 -18.54 -12.18 -4.41
C ILE A 42 -19.08 -12.15 -2.97
N ARG A 43 -19.41 -10.97 -2.44
CA ARG A 43 -20.00 -10.84 -1.10
C ARG A 43 -21.30 -11.63 -0.94
N ILE A 44 -22.22 -11.55 -1.91
CA ILE A 44 -23.47 -12.33 -1.91
C ILE A 44 -23.17 -13.84 -1.91
N PHE A 45 -22.20 -14.29 -2.71
CA PHE A 45 -21.81 -15.70 -2.78
C PHE A 45 -21.18 -16.21 -1.48
N LEU A 46 -20.36 -15.40 -0.80
CA LEU A 46 -19.84 -15.74 0.53
C LEU A 46 -20.96 -15.90 1.57
N TRP A 47 -21.97 -15.03 1.55
CA TRP A 47 -23.14 -15.16 2.44
C TRP A 47 -23.96 -16.41 2.13
N MET A 48 -24.22 -16.72 0.86
CA MET A 48 -24.89 -17.96 0.48
C MET A 48 -24.09 -19.20 0.89
N PHE A 49 -22.76 -19.15 0.76
CA PHE A 49 -21.86 -20.21 1.23
C PHE A 49 -21.96 -20.39 2.74
N ALA A 50 -21.87 -19.31 3.53
CA ALA A 50 -21.99 -19.36 4.98
C ALA A 50 -23.31 -19.97 5.46
N LEU A 51 -24.41 -19.73 4.73
CA LEU A 51 -25.71 -20.32 5.03
C LEU A 51 -25.80 -21.80 4.61
N THR A 52 -25.19 -22.19 3.50
CA THR A 52 -25.36 -23.54 2.93
C THR A 52 -24.44 -24.59 3.57
N VAL A 53 -23.19 -24.21 3.87
CA VAL A 53 -22.16 -25.09 4.48
C VAL A 53 -22.61 -25.80 5.76
N PRO A 54 -23.24 -25.14 6.75
CA PRO A 54 -23.64 -25.83 7.98
C PRO A 54 -24.66 -26.94 7.72
N PHE A 55 -25.57 -26.80 6.75
CA PHE A 55 -26.52 -27.86 6.39
C PHE A 55 -25.81 -29.08 5.81
N VAL A 56 -24.82 -28.87 4.94
CA VAL A 56 -24.06 -29.95 4.31
C VAL A 56 -23.25 -30.72 5.36
N ILE A 57 -22.51 -30.02 6.23
CA ILE A 57 -21.68 -30.64 7.27
C ILE A 57 -22.53 -31.39 8.29
N ASN A 58 -23.67 -30.84 8.67
CA ASN A 58 -24.62 -31.48 9.57
C ASN A 58 -25.10 -32.84 9.03
N SER A 59 -25.32 -32.96 7.72
CA SER A 59 -25.77 -34.21 7.10
C SER A 59 -24.69 -35.30 6.96
N LYS A 60 -23.40 -34.96 7.04
CA LYS A 60 -22.29 -35.86 6.71
C LYS A 60 -21.43 -36.28 7.89
N VAL A 61 -21.35 -35.44 8.94
CA VAL A 61 -20.45 -35.66 10.07
C VAL A 61 -21.28 -35.93 11.32
N ASN A 62 -21.05 -37.08 11.96
CA ASN A 62 -21.79 -37.48 13.16
C ASN A 62 -21.15 -36.98 14.47
N HIS A 63 -19.87 -36.59 14.44
CA HIS A 63 -19.15 -36.14 15.64
C HIS A 63 -19.33 -34.63 15.87
N ASP A 64 -19.88 -34.24 17.01
CA ASP A 64 -20.28 -32.86 17.29
C ASP A 64 -19.11 -31.85 17.28
N VAL A 65 -17.99 -32.20 17.91
CA VAL A 65 -16.80 -31.33 17.91
C VAL A 65 -16.25 -31.13 16.49
N ALA A 66 -16.21 -32.18 15.68
CA ALA A 66 -15.72 -32.11 14.31
C ALA A 66 -16.65 -31.28 13.41
N ARG A 67 -17.98 -31.35 13.62
CA ARG A 67 -18.96 -30.52 12.91
C ARG A 67 -18.71 -29.04 13.15
N PHE A 68 -18.54 -28.66 14.41
CA PHE A 68 -18.28 -27.26 14.78
C PHE A 68 -16.96 -26.76 14.20
N ALA A 69 -15.88 -27.52 14.39
CA ALA A 69 -14.55 -27.14 13.91
C ALA A 69 -14.51 -27.00 12.37
N LEU A 70 -15.08 -27.95 11.63
CA LEU A 70 -15.11 -27.91 10.16
C LEU A 70 -15.98 -26.77 9.64
N ASN A 71 -17.13 -26.51 10.26
CA ASN A 71 -18.00 -25.41 9.87
C ASN A 71 -17.34 -24.06 10.11
N PHE A 72 -16.74 -23.87 11.29
CA PHE A 72 -15.99 -22.65 11.60
C PHE A 72 -14.83 -22.45 10.63
N LEU A 73 -14.00 -23.48 10.42
CA LEU A 73 -12.84 -23.39 9.55
C LEU A 73 -13.23 -23.08 8.10
N ALA A 74 -14.28 -23.73 7.58
CA ALA A 74 -14.74 -23.51 6.22
C ALA A 74 -15.22 -22.06 6.02
N VAL A 75 -16.11 -21.57 6.88
CA VAL A 75 -16.63 -20.19 6.76
C VAL A 75 -15.51 -19.17 6.99
N TRP A 76 -14.71 -19.34 8.04
CA TRP A 76 -13.61 -18.43 8.36
C TRP A 76 -12.57 -18.37 7.23
N ALA A 77 -12.18 -19.50 6.65
CA ALA A 77 -11.20 -19.53 5.57
C ALA A 77 -11.67 -18.71 4.36
N TYR A 78 -12.91 -18.91 3.90
CA TYR A 78 -13.43 -18.17 2.75
C TYR A 78 -13.67 -16.68 3.04
N PHE A 79 -14.14 -16.32 4.23
CA PHE A 79 -14.27 -14.91 4.61
C PHE A 79 -12.91 -14.23 4.73
N SER A 80 -11.92 -14.88 5.35
CA SER A 80 -10.56 -14.33 5.44
C SER A 80 -9.94 -14.10 4.05
N LEU A 81 -10.17 -15.01 3.10
CA LEU A 81 -9.69 -14.85 1.73
C LEU A 81 -10.38 -13.70 1.00
N GLY A 82 -11.68 -13.47 1.28
CA GLY A 82 -12.43 -12.33 0.76
C GLY A 82 -11.84 -10.99 1.23
N GLU A 83 -11.61 -10.85 2.53
CA GLU A 83 -11.01 -9.64 3.11
C GLU A 83 -9.59 -9.37 2.57
N VAL A 84 -8.78 -10.42 2.41
CA VAL A 84 -7.45 -10.28 1.77
C VAL A 84 -7.57 -9.81 0.32
N GLY A 85 -8.61 -10.25 -0.39
CA GLY A 85 -8.95 -9.74 -1.73
C GLY A 85 -9.20 -8.23 -1.72
N ASP A 86 -10.10 -7.77 -0.84
CA ASP A 86 -10.47 -6.35 -0.67
C ASP A 86 -9.25 -5.47 -0.29
N GLU A 87 -8.26 -6.01 0.42
CA GLU A 87 -6.99 -5.32 0.72
C GLU A 87 -6.07 -5.20 -0.51
N LEU A 88 -6.02 -6.22 -1.37
CA LEU A 88 -5.16 -6.25 -2.55
C LEU A 88 -5.70 -5.39 -3.71
N GLU A 89 -6.97 -5.02 -3.70
CA GLU A 89 -7.58 -4.17 -4.72
C GLU A 89 -6.99 -2.74 -4.74
N ASP A 90 -6.60 -2.18 -3.58
CA ASP A 90 -6.05 -0.82 -3.48
C ASP A 90 -4.65 -0.78 -2.85
N PRO A 91 -3.58 -1.14 -3.60
CA PRO A 91 -2.24 -1.29 -3.04
C PRO A 91 -1.58 0.04 -2.60
N PHE A 92 -2.07 1.18 -3.08
CA PHE A 92 -1.48 2.50 -2.88
C PHE A 92 -2.12 3.32 -1.76
N LEU A 93 -3.30 2.91 -1.29
CA LEU A 93 -3.98 3.61 -0.21
C LEU A 93 -3.41 3.15 1.13
N PRO A 94 -3.04 4.05 2.06
CA PRO A 94 -2.49 3.68 3.36
C PRO A 94 -3.60 3.20 4.30
N ARG A 95 -4.29 2.09 3.96
CA ARG A 95 -5.34 1.48 4.78
C ARG A 95 -4.78 0.52 5.85
N ASN A 96 -3.66 -0.14 5.57
CA ASN A 96 -3.06 -1.14 6.45
C ASN A 96 -1.53 -1.12 6.41
N ILE A 97 -0.89 -1.89 7.29
CA ILE A 97 0.59 -1.99 7.41
C ILE A 97 1.20 -2.72 6.20
N ASN A 98 0.42 -3.53 5.49
CA ASN A 98 0.85 -4.30 4.32
C ASN A 98 0.70 -3.52 3.00
N THR A 99 0.39 -2.21 3.07
CA THR A 99 0.30 -1.35 1.90
C THR A 99 1.67 -0.91 1.42
N LEU A 100 1.74 -0.47 0.16
CA LEU A 100 3.01 -0.04 -0.41
C LEU A 100 3.49 1.26 0.28
N PRO A 101 4.70 1.29 0.89
CA PRO A 101 5.19 2.47 1.60
C PRO A 101 5.71 3.52 0.61
N LEU A 102 4.78 4.24 -0.02
CA LEU A 102 5.05 5.24 -1.05
C LEU A 102 5.93 6.39 -0.54
N ASP A 103 5.73 6.77 0.72
CA ASP A 103 6.51 7.79 1.42
C ASP A 103 7.98 7.37 1.56
N LEU A 104 8.24 6.14 1.99
CA LEU A 104 9.59 5.60 2.13
C LEU A 104 10.26 5.47 0.76
N ILE A 105 9.52 5.00 -0.25
CA ILE A 105 10.02 4.91 -1.63
C ILE A 105 10.44 6.31 -2.12
N GLN A 106 9.59 7.32 -1.95
CA GLN A 106 9.90 8.69 -2.36
C GLN A 106 11.10 9.28 -1.60
N GLN A 107 11.18 9.07 -0.28
CA GLN A 107 12.31 9.52 0.54
C GLN A 107 13.62 8.85 0.09
N SER A 108 13.60 7.55 -0.19
CA SER A 108 14.77 6.82 -0.68
C SER A 108 15.22 7.30 -2.06
N PHE A 109 14.27 7.64 -2.93
CA PHE A 109 14.55 8.22 -4.25
C PHE A 109 15.22 9.61 -4.11
N ASN A 110 14.66 10.47 -3.27
CA ASN A 110 15.22 11.79 -2.98
C ASN A 110 16.63 11.71 -2.39
N ALA A 111 16.86 10.79 -1.45
CA ALA A 111 18.18 10.57 -0.85
C ALA A 111 19.23 10.13 -1.88
N ARG A 112 18.84 9.27 -2.83
CA ARG A 112 19.72 8.87 -3.94
C ARG A 112 20.06 10.04 -4.85
N LEU A 113 19.10 10.89 -5.19
CA LEU A 113 19.36 12.10 -6.00
C LEU A 113 20.31 13.08 -5.29
N LEU A 114 20.16 13.25 -3.97
CA LEU A 114 21.06 14.07 -3.16
C LEU A 114 22.49 13.49 -3.12
N SER A 115 22.63 12.16 -3.04
CA SER A 115 23.95 11.51 -3.05
C SER A 115 24.73 11.70 -4.36
N LEU A 116 24.02 11.95 -5.47
CA LEU A 116 24.64 12.25 -6.76
C LEU A 116 25.14 13.70 -6.86
N ASN A 117 24.90 14.53 -5.83
CA ASN A 117 25.29 15.94 -5.77
C ASN A 117 24.78 16.78 -6.96
N VAL A 118 23.70 16.33 -7.62
CA VAL A 118 23.07 16.96 -8.79
C VAL A 118 22.13 18.11 -8.36
N LEU A 119 21.66 18.08 -7.11
CA LEU A 119 20.84 19.15 -6.53
C LEU A 119 21.70 20.05 -5.65
N PRO A 120 21.52 21.39 -5.68
CA PRO A 120 22.14 22.27 -4.70
C PRO A 120 21.68 21.84 -3.30
N SER A 121 22.65 21.66 -2.39
CA SER A 121 22.39 21.29 -1.00
C SER A 121 21.26 22.15 -0.43
N ARG A 122 20.28 21.52 0.22
CA ARG A 122 19.07 22.17 0.75
C ARG A 122 19.47 23.43 1.51
N SER A 123 19.27 24.61 0.91
CA SER A 123 19.26 25.84 1.70
C SER A 123 17.99 25.75 2.52
N VAL A 124 18.12 25.35 3.79
CA VAL A 124 17.01 25.36 4.74
C VAL A 124 16.39 26.75 4.63
N PRO A 125 15.11 26.88 4.21
CA PRO A 125 14.47 28.18 4.16
C PRO A 125 14.58 28.79 5.56
N LYS A 126 15.10 30.02 5.67
CA LYS A 126 15.27 30.73 6.96
C LYS A 126 13.98 30.77 7.80
N VAL A 127 12.83 30.51 7.19
CA VAL A 127 11.52 30.40 7.84
C VAL A 127 11.44 29.19 8.79
N ALA A 128 12.13 28.08 8.52
CA ALA A 128 12.22 26.96 9.46
C ALA A 128 13.15 27.26 10.66
N ALA A 129 14.15 28.12 10.47
CA ALA A 129 14.98 28.62 11.58
C ALA A 129 14.20 29.61 12.47
N ALA A 130 13.27 30.38 11.89
CA ALA A 130 12.35 31.22 12.65
C ALA A 130 11.32 30.39 13.43
N ALA A 131 10.77 29.33 12.85
CA ALA A 131 9.84 28.43 13.54
C ALA A 131 10.51 27.58 14.64
N ALA A 132 11.79 27.24 14.49
CA ALA A 132 12.57 26.58 15.54
C ALA A 132 12.99 27.53 16.67
N ALA A 133 12.99 28.85 16.44
CA ALA A 133 13.24 29.86 17.46
C ALA A 133 11.98 30.26 18.26
N ASP A 134 10.79 29.90 17.77
CA ASP A 134 9.50 30.21 18.40
C ASP A 134 8.89 28.98 19.14
N GLY A 135 9.65 27.89 19.24
CA GLY A 135 9.22 26.60 19.81
C GLY A 135 9.90 26.27 21.14
N ASP A 136 10.23 27.27 21.96
CA ASP A 136 10.76 27.10 23.33
C ASP A 136 9.67 26.64 24.32
N VAL A 137 8.91 25.62 23.94
CA VAL A 137 8.13 24.77 24.85
C VAL A 137 8.82 23.43 24.88
N ALA A 138 9.94 23.41 25.58
CA ALA A 138 10.52 22.20 26.14
C ALA A 138 9.48 21.54 27.06
N LEU A 139 8.73 20.56 26.55
CA LEU A 139 7.96 19.62 27.37
C LEU A 139 8.07 18.21 26.77
N THR A 140 8.81 17.39 27.51
CA THR A 140 8.62 15.95 27.74
C THR A 140 9.01 14.97 26.62
N ALA A 141 10.33 14.78 26.45
CA ALA A 141 10.93 13.52 25.99
C ALA A 141 11.76 12.84 27.12
N THR A 142 11.32 12.98 28.38
CA THR A 142 12.04 12.49 29.58
C THR A 142 11.18 11.65 30.52
N GLU A 143 9.97 11.24 30.13
CA GLU A 143 9.15 10.31 30.90
C GLU A 143 8.64 9.23 29.94
N LEU A 144 8.64 7.96 30.39
CA LEU A 144 8.37 6.70 29.65
C LEU A 144 9.59 5.96 29.09
N GLY A 145 10.76 6.21 29.66
CA GLY A 145 11.74 5.16 29.95
C GLY A 145 11.67 4.76 31.42
N ASN A 146 10.55 4.20 31.90
CA ASN A 146 10.45 3.34 33.11
C ASN A 146 8.98 2.92 33.36
N LYS A 147 8.57 1.78 32.79
CA LYS A 147 7.71 0.73 33.37
C LYS A 147 7.43 -0.34 32.33
#